data_AF-A0A4R7RJF5-F1
#
_entry.id   AF-A0A4R7RJF5-F1
#
_cell.length_a   1.000
_cell.length_b   1.000
_cell.length_c   1.000
_cell.angle_alpha   90.00
_cell.angle_beta   90.00
_cell.angle_gamma   90.00
#
_symmetry.space_group_name_H-M   'P 1'
#
loop_
_entity.id
_entity.type
_entity.pdbx_description
1 polymer ?
#
loop_
_entity_poly.entity_id
_entity_poly.type
_entity_poly.pdbx_seq_one_letter_code
_entity_poly.pdbx_strand_id
1 'polypeptide(L)'
;MHQNARSRAGVPTVLDGADGDATEDSTNLLPCIKVMGMTASFDTVLEYALQLPAEDRSRIASRLIESVDEADDVEMSPAWKAEIESRMESIREGTATLIPHDEVMAEVHRKLAAQRAGRSA
;
A
#
# COMPACT_ATOMS: atom_id res chain seq x y z
N MET A 1 -74.13 -19.06 -11.60
CA MET A 1 -74.95 -18.68 -10.41
C MET A 1 -73.96 -18.22 -9.35
N HIS A 2 -73.83 -16.98 -8.91
CA HIS A 2 -74.70 -15.82 -8.91
C HIS A 2 -73.83 -14.56 -9.03
N GLN A 3 -74.34 -13.57 -9.77
CA GLN A 3 -73.88 -12.18 -9.77
C GLN A 3 -74.55 -11.43 -8.60
N ASN A 4 -73.90 -10.40 -8.05
CA ASN A 4 -74.48 -9.06 -7.84
C ASN A 4 -73.40 -8.13 -7.25
N ALA A 5 -72.86 -7.17 -8.00
CA ALA A 5 -73.44 -5.87 -8.33
C ALA A 5 -73.59 -4.94 -7.12
N ARG A 6 -72.69 -3.95 -7.01
CA ARG A 6 -73.08 -2.58 -6.67
C ARG A 6 -72.29 -1.59 -7.51
N SER A 7 -73.08 -0.84 -8.26
CA SER A 7 -72.77 0.30 -9.10
C SER A 7 -72.34 1.51 -8.27
N ARG A 8 -71.33 2.25 -8.73
CA ARG A 8 -71.46 3.71 -8.92
C ARG A 8 -70.37 4.22 -9.85
N ALA A 9 -70.82 4.90 -10.90
CA ALA A 9 -70.03 5.54 -11.93
C ALA A 9 -69.14 6.67 -11.39
N GLY A 10 -67.93 6.74 -11.94
CA GLY A 10 -67.06 7.91 -12.02
C GLY A 10 -66.14 7.70 -13.22
N VAL A 11 -66.41 8.38 -14.33
CA VAL A 11 -65.64 8.28 -15.60
C VAL A 11 -64.42 9.23 -15.55
N PRO A 12 -63.50 9.22 -16.54
CA PRO A 12 -62.07 9.00 -16.33
C PRO A 12 -61.26 10.28 -16.49
N THR A 13 -59.98 10.31 -16.09
CA THR A 13 -59.00 11.15 -16.80
C THR A 13 -57.60 10.56 -16.68
N VAL A 14 -57.02 10.31 -17.85
CA VAL A 14 -55.64 9.93 -18.14
C VAL A 14 -54.71 11.12 -17.85
N LEU A 15 -53.59 10.90 -17.16
CA LEU A 15 -52.25 11.47 -17.41
C LEU A 15 -51.30 10.58 -16.57
N ASP A 16 -50.67 9.57 -17.18
CA ASP A 16 -49.33 9.63 -17.80
C ASP A 16 -48.23 9.95 -16.79
N GLY A 17 -47.28 9.03 -16.63
CA GLY A 17 -46.19 9.15 -15.66
C GLY A 17 -45.66 7.79 -15.21
N ALA A 18 -44.88 7.18 -16.09
CA ALA A 18 -44.12 5.97 -15.84
C ALA A 18 -43.18 6.11 -14.63
N ASP A 19 -43.16 5.05 -13.83
CA ASP A 19 -42.01 4.34 -13.26
C ASP A 19 -40.65 5.06 -13.28
N GLY A 20 -40.01 5.13 -12.11
CA GLY A 20 -38.62 5.56 -12.00
C GLY A 20 -38.15 5.70 -10.56
N ASP A 21 -38.17 4.59 -9.84
CA ASP A 21 -37.51 4.38 -8.56
C ASP A 21 -36.07 4.96 -8.54
N ALA A 22 -35.81 5.83 -7.57
CA ALA A 22 -34.48 6.24 -7.18
C ALA A 22 -34.47 6.46 -5.66
N THR A 23 -34.71 5.38 -4.90
CA THR A 23 -34.17 5.29 -3.55
C THR A 23 -32.65 5.18 -3.64
N GLU A 24 -31.93 6.31 -3.72
CA GLU A 24 -30.49 6.33 -3.47
C GLU A 24 -30.23 6.59 -1.98
N ASP A 25 -30.22 5.43 -1.34
CA ASP A 25 -29.65 5.02 -0.06
C ASP A 25 -28.58 5.92 0.55
N SER A 26 -28.86 6.30 1.79
CA SER A 26 -27.94 6.95 2.72
C SER A 26 -26.89 5.95 3.20
N THR A 27 -25.76 5.85 2.49
CA THR A 27 -24.54 5.27 3.08
C THR A 27 -23.35 6.19 2.90
N ASN A 28 -23.17 7.00 3.94
CA ASN A 28 -21.91 7.44 4.50
C ASN A 28 -20.69 6.60 4.06
N LEU A 29 -20.01 7.05 3.01
CA LEU A 29 -18.60 6.73 2.77
C LEU A 29 -17.87 8.05 2.84
N LEU A 30 -17.21 8.24 3.98
CA LEU A 30 -16.22 9.28 4.23
C LEU A 30 -15.41 9.54 2.95
N PRO A 31 -15.28 10.79 2.48
CA PRO A 31 -14.45 11.06 1.34
C PRO A 31 -13.03 10.63 1.73
N CYS A 32 -12.53 9.62 1.02
CA CYS A 32 -11.12 9.30 0.98
C CYS A 32 -10.36 10.63 0.91
N ILE A 33 -9.43 10.86 1.82
CA ILE A 33 -8.59 12.05 1.86
C ILE A 33 -8.03 12.22 0.45
N LYS A 34 -8.65 13.12 -0.31
CA LYS A 34 -8.11 13.59 -1.58
C LYS A 34 -6.88 14.38 -1.15
N VAL A 35 -5.71 13.78 -1.26
CA VAL A 35 -4.45 14.51 -1.11
C VAL A 35 -4.51 15.64 -2.14
N MET A 36 -4.88 16.85 -1.69
CA MET A 36 -4.78 18.06 -2.49
C MET A 36 -3.28 18.30 -2.66
N GLY A 37 -2.84 18.21 -3.92
CA GLY A 37 -1.43 18.17 -4.29
C GLY A 37 -0.65 19.35 -3.74
N MET A 38 0.30 19.04 -2.84
CA MET A 38 1.42 19.92 -2.56
C MET A 38 2.53 19.57 -3.57
N THR A 39 2.60 20.28 -4.69
CA THR A 39 3.71 20.10 -5.65
C THR A 39 4.94 20.83 -5.15
N ALA A 40 5.64 20.23 -4.17
CA ALA A 40 6.95 20.70 -3.74
C ALA A 40 8.04 20.13 -4.68
N SER A 41 9.08 20.91 -4.94
CA SER A 41 10.23 20.40 -5.71
C SER A 41 11.03 19.39 -4.89
N PHE A 42 11.74 18.48 -5.57
CA PHE A 42 12.62 17.50 -4.91
C PHE A 42 13.54 18.16 -3.88
N ASP A 43 14.23 19.23 -4.26
CA ASP A 43 15.16 19.94 -3.39
C ASP A 43 14.47 20.49 -2.13
N THR A 44 13.26 21.02 -2.28
CA THR A 44 12.48 21.56 -1.16
C THR A 44 12.09 20.45 -0.19
N VAL A 45 11.59 19.31 -0.69
CA VAL A 45 11.21 18.16 0.14
C VAL A 45 12.42 17.57 0.85
N LEU A 46 13.54 17.41 0.13
CA LEU A 46 14.78 16.88 0.67
C LEU A 46 15.34 17.81 1.77
N GLU A 47 15.37 19.12 1.53
CA GLU A 47 15.85 20.11 2.50
C GLU A 47 15.05 20.01 3.81
N TYR A 48 13.73 20.06 3.74
CA TYR A 48 12.89 19.93 4.94
C TYR A 48 13.04 18.58 5.62
N ALA A 49 13.10 17.48 4.86
CA ALA A 49 13.29 16.15 5.42
C ALA A 49 14.62 16.03 6.18
N LEU A 50 15.71 16.59 5.66
CA LEU A 50 17.02 16.52 6.30
C LEU A 50 17.12 17.32 7.62
N GLN A 51 16.28 18.34 7.81
CA GLN A 51 16.20 19.12 9.06
C GLN A 51 15.46 18.39 10.20
N LEU A 52 14.71 17.34 9.90
CA LEU A 52 13.96 16.60 10.93
C LEU A 52 14.89 15.79 11.84
N PRO A 53 14.45 15.43 13.06
CA PRO A 53 15.15 14.47 13.91
C PRO A 53 15.38 13.13 13.20
N ALA A 54 16.44 12.41 13.59
CA ALA A 54 16.83 11.17 12.92
C ALA A 54 15.72 10.11 12.85
N GLU A 55 14.89 10.03 13.90
CA GLU A 55 13.75 9.11 13.96
C GLU A 55 12.70 9.43 12.89
N ASP A 56 12.29 10.70 12.77
CA ASP A 56 11.30 11.11 11.77
C ASP A 56 11.83 10.98 10.35
N ARG A 57 13.12 11.26 10.12
CA ARG A 57 13.76 10.97 8.83
C ARG A 57 13.71 9.49 8.48
N SER A 58 13.97 8.62 9.45
CA SER A 58 13.87 7.16 9.26
C SER A 58 12.46 6.76 8.87
N ARG A 59 11.44 7.31 9.54
CA ARG A 59 10.03 7.04 9.25
C ARG A 59 9.67 7.47 7.83
N ILE A 60 10.11 8.65 7.40
CA ILE A 60 9.91 9.13 6.03
C ILE A 60 10.60 8.19 5.03
N ALA A 61 11.87 7.84 5.27
CA ALA A 61 12.63 6.96 4.39
C ALA A 61 11.96 5.60 4.22
N SER A 62 11.46 4.98 5.31
CA SER A 62 10.72 3.72 5.24
C SER A 62 9.47 3.84 4.36
N ARG A 63 8.66 4.88 4.55
CA ARG A 63 7.44 5.09 3.73
C ARG A 63 7.74 5.38 2.27
N LEU A 64 8.85 6.08 1.98
CA LEU A 64 9.27 6.34 0.61
C LEU A 64 9.71 5.05 -0.09
N ILE A 65 10.47 4.19 0.59
CA ILE A 65 10.86 2.88 0.05
C ILE A 65 9.62 2.02 -0.23
N GLU A 66 8.71 1.91 0.73
CA GLU A 66 7.43 1.20 0.56
C GLU A 66 6.66 1.72 -0.66
N SER A 67 6.60 3.04 -0.86
CA SER A 67 5.89 3.62 -2.01
C SER A 67 6.53 3.32 -3.36
N VAL A 68 7.84 3.11 -3.40
CA VAL A 68 8.56 2.73 -4.62
C VAL A 68 8.33 1.26 -4.90
N ASP A 69 8.41 0.41 -3.88
CA ASP A 69 8.15 -1.04 -3.99
C ASP A 69 6.70 -1.33 -4.43
N GLU A 70 5.72 -0.51 -4.00
CA GLU A 70 4.33 -0.63 -4.45
C GLU A 70 4.10 -0.14 -5.89
N ALA A 71 4.89 0.85 -6.34
CA ALA A 71 4.79 1.39 -7.69
C ALA A 71 5.48 0.51 -8.74
N ASP A 72 6.53 -0.19 -8.31
CA ASP A 72 7.25 -1.18 -9.08
C ASP A 72 6.56 -2.55 -8.93
N ASP A 73 5.57 -2.83 -9.78
CA ASP A 73 5.03 -4.19 -10.00
C ASP A 73 6.06 -5.07 -10.75
N VAL A 74 7.32 -5.02 -10.28
CA VAL A 74 8.47 -5.64 -10.92
C VAL A 74 8.54 -7.08 -10.46
N GLU A 75 8.10 -7.96 -11.34
CA GLU A 75 8.33 -9.38 -11.21
C GLU A 75 9.83 -9.67 -11.01
N MET A 76 10.16 -10.38 -9.93
CA MET A 76 11.54 -10.79 -9.65
C MET A 76 12.10 -11.54 -10.87
N SER A 77 13.28 -11.12 -11.31
CA SER A 77 13.84 -11.64 -12.57
C SER A 77 14.04 -13.16 -12.50
N PRO A 78 13.84 -13.89 -13.62
CA PRO A 78 14.05 -15.34 -13.64
C PRO A 78 15.46 -15.74 -13.19
N ALA A 79 16.47 -14.92 -13.49
CA ALA A 79 17.84 -15.16 -13.06
C ALA A 79 18.01 -15.06 -11.54
N TRP A 80 17.36 -14.08 -10.90
CA TRP A 80 17.36 -13.95 -9.44
C TRP A 80 16.56 -15.07 -8.76
N LYS A 81 15.42 -15.47 -9.33
CA LYS A 81 14.64 -16.63 -8.84
C LYS A 81 15.49 -17.91 -8.86
N ALA A 82 16.18 -18.16 -9.97
CA ALA A 82 17.07 -19.33 -10.12
C ALA A 82 18.26 -19.30 -9.15
N GLU A 83 18.87 -18.13 -8.94
CA GLU A 83 19.98 -17.98 -7.99
C GLU A 83 19.55 -18.28 -6.55
N ILE A 84 18.38 -17.78 -6.12
CA ILE A 84 17.85 -18.06 -4.78
C ILE A 84 17.63 -19.56 -4.60
N GLU A 85 16.99 -20.22 -5.57
CA GLU A 85 16.75 -21.66 -5.53
C GLU A 85 18.05 -22.45 -5.44
N SER A 86 19.05 -22.10 -6.26
CA SER A 86 20.38 -22.72 -6.23
C SER A 86 21.07 -22.56 -4.87
N ARG A 87 21.02 -21.37 -4.27
CA ARG A 87 21.61 -21.12 -2.94
C ARG A 87 20.90 -21.90 -1.85
N MET A 88 19.57 -21.96 -1.89
CA MET A 88 18.80 -22.76 -0.93
C MET A 88 19.17 -24.24 -1.02
N GLU A 89 19.32 -24.78 -2.23
CA GLU A 89 19.68 -26.19 -2.40
C GLU A 89 21.10 -26.48 -1.91
N SER A 90 22.07 -25.61 -2.22
CA SER A 90 23.43 -25.77 -1.72
C SER A 90 23.51 -25.77 -0.18
N ILE A 91 22.63 -25.02 0.48
CA ILE A 91 22.50 -25.04 1.95
C ILE A 91 21.90 -26.38 2.43
N ARG A 92 20.82 -26.86 1.79
CA ARG A 92 20.17 -28.12 2.17
C ARG A 92 21.08 -29.34 1.98
N GLU A 93 21.84 -29.35 0.89
CA GLU A 93 22.81 -30.40 0.58
C GLU A 93 24.07 -30.32 1.44
N GLY A 94 24.27 -29.23 2.19
CA GLY A 94 25.47 -29.00 2.99
C GLY A 94 26.73 -28.71 2.17
N THR A 95 26.57 -28.33 0.89
CA THR A 95 27.66 -27.96 0.00
C THR A 95 28.05 -26.49 0.16
N ALA A 96 27.16 -25.67 0.71
CA ALA A 96 27.41 -24.27 1.01
C ALA A 96 28.43 -24.11 2.16
N THR A 97 29.39 -23.21 1.99
CA THR A 97 30.24 -22.75 3.09
C THR A 97 29.46 -21.71 3.90
N LEU A 98 29.00 -22.11 5.09
CA LEU A 98 28.27 -21.24 6.01
C LEU A 98 29.20 -20.65 7.06
N ILE A 99 28.90 -19.42 7.48
CA ILE A 99 29.55 -18.76 8.61
C ILE A 99 28.61 -18.87 9.82
N PRO A 100 29.09 -19.25 11.01
CA PRO A 100 28.28 -19.25 12.22
C PRO A 100 27.64 -17.87 12.46
N HIS A 101 26.37 -17.86 12.85
CA HIS A 101 25.60 -16.64 13.10
C HIS A 101 26.33 -15.66 14.03
N ASP A 102 26.89 -16.16 15.13
CA ASP A 102 27.55 -15.33 16.14
C ASP A 102 28.81 -14.63 15.59
N GLU A 103 29.52 -15.29 14.68
CA GLU A 103 30.69 -14.71 14.00
C GLU A 103 30.27 -13.58 13.06
N VAL A 104 29.21 -13.80 12.26
CA VAL A 104 28.65 -12.75 11.38
C VAL A 104 28.19 -11.55 12.20
N MET A 105 27.43 -11.77 13.26
CA MET A 105 26.88 -10.69 14.08
C MET A 105 27.97 -9.91 14.83
N ALA A 106 29.00 -10.59 15.33
CA ALA A 106 30.15 -9.93 15.93
C ALA A 106 30.85 -8.99 14.92
N GLU A 107 31.03 -9.44 13.68
CA GLU A 107 31.66 -8.63 12.64
C GLU A 107 30.80 -7.43 12.20
N VAL A 108 29.49 -7.64 12.04
CA VAL A 108 28.53 -6.57 11.72
C VAL A 108 28.56 -5.48 12.81
N HIS A 109 28.50 -5.87 14.08
CA HIS A 109 28.57 -4.91 15.19
C HIS A 109 29.89 -4.13 15.20
N ARG A 110 31.02 -4.81 14.96
CA ARG A 110 32.34 -4.18 14.89
C ARG A 110 32.39 -3.11 13.79
N LYS A 111 31.92 -3.45 12.58
CA LYS A 111 31.87 -2.53 11.42
C LYS A 111 30.96 -1.35 11.68
N LEU A 112 29.76 -1.57 12.23
CA LEU A 112 28.82 -0.50 12.53
C LEU A 112 29.35 0.44 13.61
N ALA A 113 30.01 -0.07 14.65
CA ALA A 113 30.66 0.74 15.67
C ALA A 113 31.76 1.62 15.07
N ALA A 114 32.62 1.06 14.21
CA ALA A 114 33.67 1.80 13.52
C ALA A 114 33.09 2.92 12.63
N GLN A 115 32.04 2.63 11.84
CA GLN A 115 31.38 3.63 11.02
C GLN A 115 30.70 4.76 11.82
N ARG A 116 30.19 4.44 13.03
CA ARG A 116 29.60 5.45 13.92
C ARG A 116 30.68 6.35 14.50
N ALA A 117 31.79 5.78 14.97
CA ALA A 117 32.93 6.54 15.46
C ALA A 117 33.52 7.46 14.38
N GLY A 118 33.60 6.99 13.13
CA GLY A 118 34.07 7.80 12.00
C GLY A 118 33.08 8.87 11.50
N ARG A 119 31.80 8.80 11.89
CA ARG A 119 30.80 9.85 11.58
C ARG A 119 30.70 10.93 12.66
N SER A 120 31.20 10.66 13.86
CA SER A 120 31.23 11.60 14.98
C SER A 120 32.53 12.40 15.10
N ALA A 121 33.53 12.13 14.25
CA ALA A 121 34.82 12.81 14.18
C ALA A 121 34.87 13.73 12.96
#